data_AF-C9J922-F1
#
_entry.id   AF-C9J922-F1
#
_cell.length_a   1.000
_cell.length_b   1.000
_cell.length_c   1.000
_cell.angle_alpha   90.00
_cell.angle_beta   90.00
_cell.angle_gamma   90.00
#
_symmetry.space_group_name_H-M   'P 1'
#
loop_
_entity.id
_entity.type
_entity.pdbx_description
1 polymer ?
#
loop_
_entity_poly.entity_id
_entity_poly.type
_entity_poly.pdbx_seq_one_letter_code
_entity_poly.pdbx_strand_id
1 'polypeptide(L)'
;MEERKHETMNPAHVLFDRFVQATTCKGTLKAFQELCDHLELKPKDYRSFYHKLKSKLNYWKAKALWAKLDKRGSHKDYKKGKACTNTKCLIIGAGPCGLRTAIDLSLLGAKVVVIEKRDAFSRNN
;
A
#
# COMPACT_ATOMS: atom_id res chain seq x y z
N MET A 1 19.11 32.52 22.03
CA MET A 1 18.93 32.47 20.56
C MET A 1 18.78 31.00 20.22
N GLU A 2 17.55 30.49 20.22
CA GLU A 2 17.29 29.06 19.96
C GLU A 2 17.45 28.77 18.46
N GLU A 3 18.45 27.97 18.15
CA GLU A 3 18.62 27.35 16.84
C GLU A 3 17.43 26.42 16.59
N ARG A 4 16.46 26.90 15.80
CA ARG A 4 15.45 26.05 15.17
C ARG A 4 16.18 25.10 14.23
N LYS A 5 16.45 23.88 14.70
CA LYS A 5 16.87 22.74 13.86
C LYS A 5 15.89 22.65 12.70
N HIS A 6 16.34 23.04 11.52
CA HIS A 6 15.68 22.72 10.27
C HIS A 6 15.82 21.20 10.11
N GLU A 7 14.87 20.43 10.63
CA GLU A 7 14.77 19.00 10.30
C GLU A 7 14.62 18.93 8.78
N THR A 8 15.70 18.57 8.10
CA THR A 8 15.65 18.18 6.69
C THR A 8 14.66 17.03 6.61
N MET A 9 13.46 17.30 6.10
CA MET A 9 12.41 16.30 5.98
C MET A 9 12.95 15.11 5.17
N ASN A 10 12.91 13.92 5.75
CA ASN A 10 13.31 12.69 5.06
C ASN A 10 12.51 12.58 3.75
N PRO A 11 13.18 12.52 2.56
CA PRO A 11 12.50 12.45 1.27
C PRO A 11 11.48 11.31 1.16
N ALA A 12 11.73 10.18 1.82
CA ALA A 12 10.79 9.06 1.87
C ALA A 12 9.44 9.44 2.52
N HIS A 13 9.47 10.28 3.56
CA HIS A 13 8.26 10.74 4.23
C HIS A 13 7.46 11.68 3.33
N VAL A 14 8.14 12.57 2.60
CA VAL A 14 7.51 13.49 1.64
C VAL A 14 6.85 12.71 0.49
N LEU A 15 7.55 11.72 -0.06
CA LEU A 15 7.02 10.87 -1.13
C LEU A 15 5.81 10.05 -0.66
N PHE A 16 5.86 9.51 0.57
CA PHE A 16 4.72 8.79 1.13
C PHE A 16 3.53 9.69 1.43
N ASP A 17 3.75 10.88 1.99
CA ASP A 17 2.70 11.89 2.20
C ASP A 17 2.04 12.26 0.85
N ARG A 18 2.83 12.44 -0.21
CA ARG A 18 2.31 12.69 -1.57
C ARG A 18 1.47 11.54 -2.10
N PHE A 19 1.90 10.30 -1.89
CA PHE A 19 1.12 9.11 -2.26
C PHE A 19 -0.23 9.07 -1.54
N VAL A 20 -0.25 9.32 -0.23
CA VAL A 20 -1.47 9.32 0.59
C VAL A 20 -2.43 10.45 0.21
N GLN A 21 -1.91 11.61 -0.19
CA GLN A 21 -2.71 12.80 -0.55
C GLN A 21 -3.14 12.85 -2.02
N ALA A 22 -2.65 11.95 -2.88
CA ALA A 22 -3.01 11.95 -4.30
C ALA A 22 -4.51 11.69 -4.51
N THR A 23 -5.15 12.56 -5.31
CA THR A 23 -6.61 12.57 -5.52
C THR A 23 -7.07 11.98 -6.85
N THR A 24 -6.13 11.57 -7.72
CA THR A 24 -6.44 10.95 -9.02
C THR A 24 -5.79 9.58 -9.12
N CYS A 25 -6.43 8.64 -9.81
CA CYS A 25 -5.88 7.29 -10.02
C CYS A 25 -4.44 7.33 -10.58
N LYS A 26 -4.22 8.10 -11.66
CA LYS A 26 -2.89 8.28 -12.27
C LYS A 26 -1.89 8.91 -11.30
N GLY A 27 -2.31 9.93 -10.54
CA GLY A 27 -1.46 10.58 -9.53
C GLY A 27 -1.05 9.62 -8.42
N THR A 28 -1.99 8.83 -7.89
CA THR A 28 -1.74 7.82 -6.85
C THR A 28 -0.76 6.76 -7.34
N LEU A 29 -0.96 6.22 -8.54
CA LEU A 29 -0.07 5.21 -9.13
C LEU A 29 1.34 5.77 -9.37
N LYS A 30 1.46 6.99 -9.91
CA LYS A 30 2.74 7.64 -10.13
C LYS A 30 3.48 7.90 -8.82
N ALA A 31 2.81 8.49 -7.83
CA ALA A 31 3.41 8.79 -6.53
C ALA A 31 3.87 7.52 -5.80
N PHE A 32 3.09 6.43 -5.91
CA PHE A 32 3.47 5.13 -5.36
C PHE A 32 4.70 4.53 -6.05
N GLN A 33 4.79 4.64 -7.39
CA GLN A 33 5.96 4.17 -8.14
C GLN A 33 7.22 4.94 -7.73
N GLU A 34 7.17 6.27 -7.68
CA GLU A 34 8.29 7.12 -7.26
C GLU A 34 8.74 6.81 -5.83
N LEU A 35 7.79 6.55 -4.92
CA LEU A 35 8.11 6.08 -3.57
C LEU A 35 8.81 4.72 -3.58
N CYS A 36 8.31 3.77 -4.36
CA CYS A 36 8.92 2.44 -4.48
C CYS A 36 10.34 2.53 -5.04
N ASP A 37 10.55 3.35 -6.07
CA ASP A 37 11.86 3.56 -6.67
C ASP A 37 12.84 4.17 -5.67
N HIS A 38 12.43 5.22 -4.94
CA HIS A 38 13.25 5.85 -3.90
C HIS A 38 13.59 4.88 -2.74
N LEU A 39 12.66 4.02 -2.37
CA LEU A 39 12.86 3.03 -1.31
C LEU A 39 13.48 1.71 -1.81
N GLU A 40 13.79 1.60 -3.11
CA GLU A 40 14.29 0.39 -3.77
C GLU A 40 13.40 -0.84 -3.51
N LEU A 41 12.08 -0.64 -3.51
CA LEU A 41 11.09 -1.69 -3.32
C LEU A 41 10.57 -2.18 -4.66
N LYS A 42 10.37 -3.50 -4.76
CA LYS A 42 9.74 -4.13 -5.92
C LYS A 42 8.29 -4.48 -5.58
N PRO A 43 7.27 -3.79 -6.11
CA PRO A 43 5.86 -4.09 -5.84
C PRO A 43 5.44 -5.53 -6.16
N LYS A 44 6.20 -6.19 -7.06
CA LYS A 44 5.99 -7.60 -7.43
C LYS A 44 6.40 -8.60 -6.34
N ASP A 45 7.19 -8.19 -5.33
CA ASP A 45 7.62 -9.01 -4.19
C ASP A 45 6.51 -9.16 -3.13
N TYR A 46 5.29 -9.50 -3.58
CA TYR A 46 4.03 -9.37 -2.84
C TYR A 46 4.04 -9.96 -1.41
N ARG A 47 4.78 -11.05 -1.17
CA ARG A 47 4.88 -11.71 0.14
C ARG A 47 5.58 -10.85 1.20
N SER A 48 6.55 -10.05 0.79
CA SER A 48 7.41 -9.28 1.70
C SER A 48 7.22 -7.77 1.56
N PHE A 49 6.58 -7.31 0.48
CA PHE A 49 6.46 -5.90 0.13
C PHE A 49 5.92 -5.05 1.27
N TYR A 50 4.77 -5.42 1.86
CA TYR A 50 4.16 -4.65 2.95
C TYR A 50 5.11 -4.48 4.15
N HIS A 51 5.77 -5.57 4.56
CA HIS A 51 6.68 -5.55 5.71
C HIS A 51 7.91 -4.65 5.43
N LYS A 52 8.48 -4.73 4.22
CA LYS A 52 9.61 -3.89 3.78
C LYS A 52 9.21 -2.42 3.66
N LEU A 53 8.03 -2.12 3.12
CA LEU A 53 7.51 -0.76 3.01
C LEU A 53 7.34 -0.14 4.40
N LYS A 54 6.66 -0.85 5.29
CA LYS A 54 6.44 -0.42 6.68
C LYS A 54 7.75 -0.20 7.42
N SER A 55 8.73 -1.11 7.30
CA SER A 55 10.02 -0.97 8.01
C SER A 55 10.81 0.25 7.55
N LYS A 56 10.65 0.68 6.29
CA LYS A 56 11.30 1.88 5.73
C LYS A 56 10.55 3.18 6.01
N LEU A 57 9.31 3.12 6.52
CA LEU A 57 8.43 4.27 6.76
C LEU A 57 7.95 4.32 8.23
N ASN A 58 8.90 4.42 9.16
CA ASN A 58 8.61 4.54 10.58
C ASN A 58 8.63 6.01 11.04
N TYR A 59 7.55 6.73 10.76
CA TYR A 59 7.38 8.13 11.19
C TYR A 59 5.95 8.40 11.67
N TRP A 60 5.78 9.50 12.40
CA TRP A 60 4.60 9.73 13.24
C TRP A 60 3.27 9.71 12.47
N LYS A 61 3.20 10.25 11.25
CA LYS A 61 1.94 10.27 10.47
C LYS A 61 1.52 8.87 10.00
N ALA A 62 2.47 7.98 9.72
CA ALA A 62 2.16 6.64 9.21
C ALA A 62 1.87 5.60 10.30
N LYS A 63 2.27 5.85 11.56
CA LYS A 63 2.08 4.90 12.68
C LYS A 63 0.63 4.42 12.83
N ALA A 64 -0.34 5.33 12.75
CA ALA A 64 -1.75 4.98 12.90
C ALA A 64 -2.27 4.11 11.75
N LEU A 65 -1.78 4.32 10.52
CA LEU A 65 -2.12 3.49 9.36
C LEU A 65 -1.59 2.07 9.57
N TRP A 66 -0.31 1.93 9.93
CA TRP A 66 0.30 0.62 10.17
C TRP A 66 -0.42 -0.16 11.25
N ALA A 67 -0.76 0.48 12.37
CA ALA A 67 -1.51 -0.16 13.44
C ALA A 67 -2.87 -0.72 12.96
N LYS A 68 -3.61 0.01 12.12
CA LYS A 68 -4.89 -0.45 11.56
C LYS A 68 -4.70 -1.64 10.60
N LEU A 69 -3.71 -1.56 9.71
CA LEU A 69 -3.42 -2.63 8.74
C LEU A 69 -2.91 -3.90 9.43
N ASP A 70 -1.99 -3.78 10.38
CA ASP A 70 -1.47 -4.90 11.16
C ASP A 70 -2.57 -5.57 11.98
N LYS A 71 -3.43 -4.78 12.64
CA LYS A 71 -4.56 -5.31 13.43
C LYS A 71 -5.51 -6.10 12.55
N ARG A 72 -5.77 -5.65 11.31
CA ARG A 72 -6.59 -6.42 10.38
C ARG A 72 -5.87 -7.68 9.91
N GLY A 73 -4.61 -7.57 9.47
CA GLY A 73 -3.84 -8.70 8.96
C GLY A 73 -3.51 -9.78 9.99
N SER A 74 -3.56 -9.46 11.29
CA SER A 74 -3.40 -10.42 12.38
C SER A 74 -4.68 -11.17 12.76
N HIS A 75 -5.83 -10.87 12.12
CA HIS A 75 -7.05 -11.61 12.36
C HIS A 75 -6.86 -13.11 12.08
N LYS A 76 -7.42 -13.96 12.96
CA LYS A 76 -7.19 -15.42 12.97
C LYS A 76 -7.46 -16.08 11.62
N ASP A 77 -8.47 -15.60 10.89
CA ASP A 77 -8.89 -16.18 9.61
C ASP A 77 -7.81 -16.04 8.52
N TYR A 78 -6.97 -15.02 8.60
CA TYR A 78 -5.86 -14.84 7.66
C TYR A 78 -4.68 -15.78 7.93
N LYS A 79 -4.66 -16.46 9.09
CA LYS A 79 -3.59 -17.39 9.50
C LYS A 79 -2.19 -16.81 9.32
N LYS A 80 -1.99 -15.53 9.70
CA LYS A 80 -0.73 -14.78 9.50
C LYS A 80 -0.31 -14.71 8.02
N GLY A 81 -1.27 -14.52 7.11
CA GLY A 81 -1.04 -14.50 5.67
C GLY A 81 -0.67 -15.86 5.07
N LYS A 82 -1.06 -16.96 5.72
CA LYS A 82 -0.73 -18.32 5.26
C LYS A 82 -1.91 -19.10 4.69
N ALA A 83 -3.13 -18.59 4.84
CA ALA A 83 -4.35 -19.30 4.45
C ALA A 83 -4.40 -19.62 2.94
N CYS A 84 -3.85 -18.76 2.07
CA CYS A 84 -3.91 -18.88 0.61
C CYS A 84 -2.55 -18.69 -0.08
N THR A 85 -1.44 -19.08 0.56
CA THR A 85 -0.07 -18.82 0.06
C THR A 85 0.25 -19.29 -1.36
N ASN A 86 -0.39 -20.37 -1.80
CA ASN A 86 -0.20 -20.95 -3.14
C ASN A 86 -1.35 -20.62 -4.11
N THR A 87 -2.30 -19.80 -3.68
CA THR A 87 -3.42 -19.36 -4.50
C THR A 87 -3.00 -18.17 -5.36
N LYS A 88 -3.37 -18.19 -6.65
CA LYS A 88 -3.21 -17.08 -7.59
C LYS A 88 -4.59 -16.60 -8.00
N CYS A 89 -4.86 -15.31 -7.88
CA CYS A 89 -6.15 -14.71 -8.17
C CYS A 89 -6.00 -13.61 -9.21
N LEU A 90 -6.85 -13.65 -10.25
CA LEU A 90 -7.05 -12.55 -11.18
C LEU A 90 -8.39 -11.89 -10.84
N ILE A 91 -8.36 -10.62 -10.46
CA ILE A 91 -9.54 -9.81 -10.23
C ILE A 91 -9.77 -8.93 -11.47
N ILE A 92 -10.99 -8.99 -12.00
CA ILE A 92 -11.40 -8.21 -13.18
C ILE A 92 -12.31 -7.09 -12.70
N GLY A 93 -11.78 -5.87 -12.66
CA GLY A 93 -12.46 -4.66 -12.20
C GLY A 93 -11.86 -4.08 -10.93
N ALA A 94 -11.46 -2.81 -10.98
CA ALA A 94 -10.95 -2.03 -9.84
C ALA A 94 -12.03 -1.10 -9.25
N GLY A 95 -13.30 -1.53 -9.28
CA GLY A 95 -14.37 -0.88 -8.51
C GLY A 95 -14.24 -1.19 -7.00
N PRO A 96 -15.09 -0.58 -6.14
CA PRO A 96 -15.00 -0.73 -4.69
C PRO A 96 -14.94 -2.19 -4.21
N CYS A 97 -15.86 -3.04 -4.70
CA CYS A 97 -15.89 -4.45 -4.34
C CYS A 97 -14.66 -5.22 -4.83
N GLY A 98 -14.20 -4.97 -6.07
CA GLY A 98 -13.03 -5.64 -6.63
C GLY A 98 -11.74 -5.32 -5.88
N LEU A 99 -11.51 -4.05 -5.55
CA LEU A 99 -10.39 -3.62 -4.71
C LEU A 99 -10.49 -4.18 -3.29
N ARG A 100 -11.70 -4.21 -2.72
CA ARG A 100 -11.91 -4.80 -1.39
C ARG A 100 -11.57 -6.29 -1.36
N THR A 101 -12.05 -7.05 -2.34
CA THR A 101 -11.72 -8.46 -2.51
C THR A 101 -10.21 -8.66 -2.71
N ALA A 102 -9.55 -7.81 -3.49
CA ALA A 102 -8.11 -7.86 -3.70
C ALA A 102 -7.32 -7.66 -2.39
N ILE A 103 -7.76 -6.74 -1.52
CA ILE A 103 -7.17 -6.53 -0.19
C ILE A 103 -7.34 -7.79 0.67
N ASP A 104 -8.55 -8.34 0.78
CA ASP A 104 -8.80 -9.52 1.61
C ASP A 104 -8.02 -10.75 1.13
N LEU A 105 -7.94 -10.98 -0.19
CA LEU A 105 -7.11 -12.06 -0.77
C LEU A 105 -5.60 -11.85 -0.52
N SER A 106 -5.14 -10.59 -0.57
CA SER A 106 -3.74 -10.27 -0.25
C SER A 106 -3.43 -10.56 1.22
N LEU A 107 -4.35 -10.23 2.14
CA LEU A 107 -4.23 -10.55 3.56
C LEU A 107 -4.26 -12.06 3.84
N LEU A 108 -4.99 -12.85 3.05
CA LEU A 108 -4.96 -14.32 3.09
C LEU A 108 -3.60 -14.89 2.60
N GLY A 109 -2.76 -14.09 1.95
CA GLY A 109 -1.45 -14.49 1.43
C GLY A 109 -1.43 -14.92 -0.05
N ALA A 110 -2.54 -14.72 -0.77
CA ALA A 110 -2.63 -15.06 -2.19
C ALA A 110 -1.77 -14.13 -3.06
N LYS A 111 -1.35 -14.61 -4.22
CA LYS A 111 -0.84 -13.73 -5.29
C LYS A 111 -2.03 -13.13 -6.02
N VAL A 112 -2.24 -11.83 -5.86
CA VAL A 112 -3.38 -11.11 -6.46
C VAL A 112 -2.90 -10.24 -7.62
N VAL A 113 -3.57 -10.33 -8.76
CA VAL A 113 -3.42 -9.44 -9.91
C VAL A 113 -4.78 -8.82 -10.19
N VAL A 114 -4.83 -7.49 -10.34
CA VAL A 114 -6.05 -6.75 -10.67
C VAL A 114 -5.91 -6.18 -12.07
N ILE A 115 -6.92 -6.36 -12.92
CA ILE A 115 -7.02 -5.71 -14.22
C ILE A 115 -8.25 -4.81 -14.22
N GLU A 116 -8.12 -3.61 -14.77
CA GLU A 116 -9.22 -2.65 -14.90
C GLU A 116 -9.20 -2.08 -16.31
N LYS A 117 -10.38 -1.92 -16.89
CA LYS A 117 -10.56 -1.39 -18.25
C LYS A 117 -10.21 0.10 -18.31
N ARG A 118 -10.57 0.85 -17.27
CA ARG A 118 -10.40 2.32 -17.21
C ARG A 118 -9.04 2.69 -16.63
N ASP A 119 -8.54 3.85 -17.04
CA ASP A 119 -7.30 4.45 -16.54
C ASP A 119 -7.55 5.54 -15.47
N ALA A 120 -8.81 5.77 -15.12
CA ALA A 120 -9.24 6.77 -14.13
C ALA A 120 -10.50 6.34 -13.39
N PHE A 121 -10.63 6.84 -12.15
CA PHE A 121 -11.89 6.86 -11.42
C PHE A 121 -12.61 8.17 -11.72
N SER A 122 -13.71 8.09 -12.46
CA SER A 122 -14.48 9.25 -12.93
C SER A 122 -15.89 9.34 -12.33
N ARG A 123 -16.24 8.41 -11.45
CA ARG A 123 -17.57 8.28 -10.86
C ARG A 123 -17.45 8.21 -9.35
N ASN A 124 -18.39 8.86 -8.65
CA ASN A 124 -18.65 8.58 -7.25
C ASN A 124 -19.39 7.24 -7.20
N ASN A 125 -18.67 6.17 -6.88
CA ASN A 125 -19.24 4.84 -6.67
C ASN A 125 -19.36 4.54 -5.18
#